data_AF-A0AAV0XXG9-F1
#
_entry.id   AF-A0AAV0XXG9-F1
#
_cell.length_a   1.000
_cell.length_b   1.000
_cell.length_c   1.000
_cell.angle_alpha   90.00
_cell.angle_beta   90.00
_cell.angle_gamma   90.00
#
_symmetry.space_group_name_H-M   'P 1'
#
loop_
_entity.id
_entity.type
_entity.pdbx_description
1 polymer ?
#
loop_
_entity_poly.entity_id
_entity_poly.type
_entity_poly.pdbx_seq_one_letter_code
_entity_poly.pdbx_strand_id
1 'polypeptide(L)'
;MYDWTNELSVKFMDNYQSQPILWDPKLRGHKDKAKTNDAWTKISKELNIPIEELKNKKNSIMATFRGHLRKKKASIRSGVGQNKVYQPIWFLFNHINSFLGTINDCNSTINTEQVRKLLSKLLLIKNIDTHLYQ
;
A
#
# COMPACT_ATOMS: atom_id res chain seq x y z
N MET A 1 4.20 19.89 -10.71
CA MET A 1 3.05 19.02 -11.02
C MET A 1 3.24 18.52 -12.44
N TYR A 2 3.71 17.29 -12.56
CA TYR A 2 3.97 16.64 -13.84
C TYR A 2 2.65 16.29 -14.56
N ASP A 3 2.62 16.32 -15.90
CA ASP A 3 1.44 15.91 -16.65
C ASP A 3 1.38 14.39 -16.78
N TRP A 4 0.33 13.78 -16.21
CA TRP A 4 0.20 12.34 -16.10
C TRP A 4 -0.89 11.81 -17.02
N THR A 5 -0.48 11.34 -18.19
CA THR A 5 -1.38 10.61 -19.08
C THR A 5 -1.71 9.22 -18.53
N ASN A 6 -2.76 8.61 -19.08
CA ASN A 6 -3.16 7.24 -18.72
C ASN A 6 -2.04 6.24 -19.05
N GLU A 7 -1.46 6.35 -20.24
CA GLU A 7 -0.35 5.50 -20.70
C GLU A 7 0.87 5.64 -19.80
N LEU A 8 1.25 6.88 -19.43
CA LEU A 8 2.36 7.10 -18.54
C LEU A 8 2.10 6.54 -17.13
N SER A 9 0.85 6.64 -16.65
CA SER A 9 0.46 6.06 -15.37
C SER A 9 0.54 4.53 -15.38
N VAL A 10 0.21 3.88 -16.50
CA VAL A 10 0.39 2.43 -16.70
C VAL A 10 1.87 2.08 -16.71
N LYS A 11 2.66 2.76 -17.56
CA LYS A 11 4.11 2.53 -17.67
C LYS A 11 4.83 2.73 -16.33
N PHE A 12 4.39 3.70 -15.53
CA PHE A 12 4.89 3.91 -14.17
C PHE A 12 4.58 2.72 -13.25
N MET A 13 3.35 2.20 -13.30
CA MET A 13 2.96 1.04 -12.50
C MET A 13 3.69 -0.24 -12.94
N ASP A 14 3.94 -0.44 -14.23
CA ASP A 14 4.75 -1.57 -14.75
C ASP A 14 6.17 -1.54 -14.15
N ASN A 15 6.82 -0.38 -14.22
CA ASN A 15 8.14 -0.16 -13.66
C ASN A 15 8.16 -0.31 -12.13
N TYR A 16 7.10 0.13 -11.46
CA TYR A 16 6.94 -0.04 -10.02
C TYR A 16 6.79 -1.51 -9.63
N GLN A 17 5.98 -2.28 -10.37
CA GLN A 17 5.79 -3.70 -10.16
C GLN A 17 7.09 -4.49 -10.35
N SER A 18 7.90 -4.13 -11.36
CA SER A 18 9.22 -4.74 -11.62
C SER A 18 10.22 -4.58 -10.47
N GLN A 19 9.99 -3.63 -9.57
CA GLN A 19 10.84 -3.34 -8.42
C GLN A 19 10.20 -3.82 -7.10
N PRO A 20 10.27 -5.13 -6.76
CA PRO A 20 9.60 -5.68 -5.59
C PRO A 20 10.10 -5.06 -4.29
N ILE A 21 11.31 -4.51 -4.25
CA ILE A 21 11.82 -3.79 -3.08
C ILE A 21 10.96 -2.57 -2.68
N LEU A 22 10.19 -2.00 -3.61
CA LEU A 22 9.33 -0.86 -3.37
C LEU A 22 7.95 -1.21 -2.81
N TRP A 23 7.51 -2.46 -2.92
CA TRP A 23 6.13 -2.86 -2.60
C TRP A 23 5.99 -4.18 -1.84
N ASP A 24 6.97 -5.07 -1.90
CA ASP A 24 6.95 -6.34 -1.18
C ASP A 24 7.60 -6.21 0.21
N PRO A 25 6.80 -6.26 1.30
CA PRO A 25 7.32 -6.20 2.66
C PRO A 25 8.08 -7.46 3.08
N LYS A 26 7.93 -8.58 2.35
CA LYS A 26 8.60 -9.86 2.66
C LYS A 26 10.06 -9.87 2.23
N LEU A 27 10.47 -8.96 1.35
CA LEU A 27 11.87 -8.84 0.96
C LEU A 27 12.72 -8.33 2.12
N ARG A 28 13.77 -9.08 2.48
CA ARG A 28 14.80 -8.68 3.48
C ARG A 28 15.41 -7.30 3.21
N GLY A 29 15.38 -6.83 1.96
CA GLY A 29 15.87 -5.51 1.53
C GLY A 29 14.86 -4.36 1.55
N HIS A 30 13.57 -4.61 1.85
CA HIS A 30 12.54 -3.57 1.82
C HIS A 30 12.77 -2.44 2.84
N LYS A 31 13.42 -2.74 3.97
CA LYS A 31 13.79 -1.75 5.00
C LYS A 31 15.09 -1.00 4.67
N ASP A 32 15.80 -1.41 3.62
CA ASP A 32 17.04 -0.79 3.21
C ASP A 32 16.76 0.49 2.40
N LYS A 33 17.07 1.64 3.01
CA LYS A 33 16.86 2.96 2.40
C LYS A 33 17.70 3.15 1.14
N ALA A 34 18.91 2.60 1.08
CA ALA A 34 19.80 2.76 -0.06
C ALA A 34 19.24 2.02 -1.27
N LYS A 35 18.82 0.76 -1.08
CA LYS A 35 18.23 -0.05 -2.15
C LYS A 35 16.86 0.47 -2.60
N THR A 36 16.07 1.00 -1.66
CA THR A 36 14.80 1.68 -1.99
C THR A 36 15.06 2.91 -2.86
N ASN A 37 16.07 3.72 -2.52
CA ASN A 37 16.43 4.89 -3.31
C ASN A 37 16.98 4.53 -4.70
N ASP A 38 17.80 3.48 -4.80
CA ASP A 38 18.28 2.97 -6.08
C ASP A 38 17.12 2.53 -6.99
N ALA A 39 16.13 1.81 -6.45
CA ALA A 39 14.94 1.43 -7.21
C ALA A 39 14.15 2.65 -7.71
N TRP A 40 13.94 3.67 -6.86
CA TRP A 40 13.31 4.93 -7.31
C TRP A 40 14.14 5.65 -8.37
N THR A 41 15.46 5.64 -8.23
CA THR A 41 16.37 6.28 -9.18
C THR A 41 16.33 5.58 -10.53
N LYS A 42 16.23 4.25 -10.57
CA LYS A 42 16.02 3.46 -11.80
C LYS A 42 14.74 3.87 -12.52
N ILE A 43 13.61 3.93 -11.81
CA ILE A 43 12.32 4.35 -12.40
C ILE A 43 12.39 5.80 -12.88
N SER A 44 13.03 6.69 -12.11
CA SER A 44 13.22 8.09 -12.46
C SER A 44 14.01 8.26 -13.76
N LYS A 45 15.08 7.48 -13.93
CA LYS A 45 15.87 7.46 -15.17
C LYS A 45 15.10 6.90 -16.35
N GLU A 46 14.36 5.80 -16.15
CA GLU A 46 13.59 5.13 -17.21
C GLU A 46 12.45 6.00 -17.76
N LEU A 47 11.76 6.74 -16.88
CA LEU A 47 10.65 7.61 -17.26
C LEU A 47 11.07 9.05 -17.53
N ASN A 48 12.31 9.41 -17.19
CA ASN A 48 12.81 10.78 -17.17
C ASN A 48 11.92 11.73 -16.32
N ILE A 49 11.50 11.24 -15.15
CA ILE A 49 10.63 11.97 -14.22
C ILE A 49 11.32 12.10 -12.86
N PRO A 50 11.25 13.26 -12.20
CA PRO A 50 11.80 13.43 -10.85
C PRO A 50 11.21 12.42 -9.84
N ILE A 51 12.06 11.88 -8.97
CA ILE A 51 11.65 10.93 -7.92
C ILE A 51 10.50 11.48 -7.06
N GLU A 52 10.48 12.78 -6.80
CA GLU A 52 9.41 13.42 -6.02
C GLU A 52 8.04 13.33 -6.70
N GLU A 53 7.98 13.60 -8.00
CA GLU A 53 6.75 13.48 -8.80
C GLU A 53 6.29 12.01 -8.87
N LEU A 54 7.23 11.06 -9.00
CA LEU A 54 6.92 9.63 -8.94
C LEU A 54 6.32 9.21 -7.59
N LYS A 55 6.88 9.70 -6.47
CA LYS A 55 6.37 9.43 -5.13
C LYS A 55 4.98 10.06 -4.92
N ASN A 56 4.77 11.28 -5.40
CA ASN A 56 3.48 11.95 -5.33
C ASN A 56 2.42 11.19 -6.14
N LYS A 57 2.75 10.76 -7.35
CA LYS A 57 1.85 9.95 -8.18
C LYS A 57 1.54 8.62 -7.54
N LYS A 58 2.54 7.92 -6.99
CA LYS A 58 2.34 6.69 -6.21
C LYS A 58 1.33 6.92 -5.08
N ASN A 59 1.49 7.98 -4.30
CA ASN A 59 0.58 8.29 -3.19
C ASN A 59 -0.85 8.51 -3.67
N SER A 60 -1.04 9.28 -4.74
CA SER A 60 -2.34 9.52 -5.38
C SER A 60 -3.00 8.20 -5.85
N ILE A 61 -2.26 7.37 -6.59
CA ILE A 61 -2.71 6.07 -7.09
C ILE A 61 -3.12 5.16 -5.94
N MET A 62 -2.30 5.07 -4.89
CA MET A 62 -2.59 4.21 -3.74
C MET A 62 -3.78 4.72 -2.91
N ALA A 63 -4.02 6.04 -2.85
CA ALA A 63 -5.21 6.60 -2.21
C ALA A 63 -6.50 6.15 -2.93
N THR A 64 -6.52 6.29 -4.26
CA THR A 64 -7.63 5.85 -5.12
C THR A 64 -7.85 4.34 -5.00
N PHE A 65 -6.78 3.55 -5.07
CA PHE A 65 -6.83 2.09 -4.93
C PHE A 65 -7.47 1.65 -3.60
N ARG A 66 -7.03 2.21 -2.47
CA ARG A 66 -7.60 1.91 -1.15
C ARG A 66 -9.08 2.30 -1.07
N GLY A 67 -9.48 3.41 -1.69
CA GLY A 67 -10.88 3.81 -1.80
C GLY A 67 -11.74 2.76 -2.51
N HIS A 68 -11.30 2.28 -3.68
CA HIS A 68 -11.99 1.23 -4.42
C HIS A 68 -12.00 -0.11 -3.67
N LEU A 69 -10.90 -0.49 -2.99
CA LEU A 69 -10.85 -1.68 -2.14
C LEU A 69 -11.87 -1.62 -0.99
N ARG A 70 -12.00 -0.47 -0.31
CA ARG A 70 -12.99 -0.28 0.75
C ARG A 70 -14.42 -0.46 0.23
N LYS A 71 -14.74 0.13 -0.93
CA LYS A 71 -16.05 -0.02 -1.59
C LYS A 71 -16.33 -1.47 -1.98
N LYS A 72 -15.34 -2.17 -2.56
CA LYS A 72 -15.45 -3.59 -2.90
C LYS A 72 -15.71 -4.46 -1.67
N LYS A 73 -14.95 -4.25 -0.57
CA LYS A 73 -15.15 -4.98 0.70
C LYS A 73 -16.51 -4.67 1.34
N ALA A 74 -16.96 -3.42 1.33
CA ALA A 74 -18.26 -3.03 1.86
C ALA A 74 -19.42 -3.67 1.07
N SER A 75 -19.31 -3.71 -0.26
CA SER A 75 -20.30 -4.38 -1.13
C SER A 75 -20.46 -5.86 -0.82
N ILE A 76 -19.36 -6.57 -0.53
CA ILE A 76 -19.39 -7.98 -0.11
C ILE A 76 -20.04 -8.13 1.28
N ARG A 77 -19.71 -7.26 2.24
CA ARG A 77 -20.22 -7.34 3.62
C ARG A 77 -21.73 -7.11 3.73
N SER A 78 -22.31 -6.27 2.87
CA SER A 78 -23.74 -5.93 2.93
C SER A 78 -24.67 -7.01 2.37
N GLY A 79 -24.17 -8.21 2.04
CA GLY A 79 -25.00 -9.33 1.58
C GLY A 79 -25.72 -9.07 0.26
N VAL A 80 -25.30 -8.05 -0.50
CA VAL A 80 -25.88 -7.76 -1.80
C VAL A 80 -25.50 -8.90 -2.73
N GLY A 81 -26.49 -9.62 -3.27
CA GLY A 81 -26.28 -10.82 -4.09
C GLY A 81 -25.14 -10.65 -5.10
N GLN A 82 -24.39 -11.74 -5.34
CA GLN A 82 -23.13 -11.80 -6.11
C GLN A 82 -23.12 -11.00 -7.43
N ASN A 83 -24.30 -10.69 -7.99
CA ASN A 83 -24.51 -9.90 -9.19
C ASN A 83 -24.35 -8.36 -9.05
N LYS A 84 -24.07 -7.81 -7.85
CA LYS A 84 -23.88 -6.36 -7.61
C LYS A 84 -22.54 -6.00 -6.94
N VAL A 85 -21.51 -6.82 -7.09
CA VAL A 85 -20.18 -6.47 -6.57
C VAL A 85 -19.62 -5.29 -7.36
N TYR A 86 -19.29 -4.20 -6.67
CA TYR A 86 -18.72 -2.99 -7.27
C TYR A 86 -17.43 -3.32 -8.04
N GLN A 87 -17.49 -3.19 -9.37
CA GLN A 87 -16.34 -3.24 -10.25
C GLN A 87 -15.81 -1.81 -10.44
N PRO A 88 -14.62 -1.47 -9.94
CA PRO A 88 -14.05 -0.16 -10.16
C PRO A 88 -13.73 0.02 -11.65
N ILE A 89 -14.34 1.04 -12.28
CA ILE A 89 -14.10 1.46 -13.68
C ILE A 89 -12.67 2.00 -13.88
N TRP A 90 -11.90 2.11 -12.80
CA TRP A 90 -10.55 2.64 -12.86
C TRP A 90 -9.60 1.66 -13.56
N PHE A 91 -9.11 2.06 -14.74
CA PHE A 91 -8.25 1.25 -15.61
C PHE A 91 -6.98 0.71 -14.94
N LEU A 92 -6.43 1.42 -13.94
CA LEU A 92 -5.25 0.98 -13.17
C LEU A 92 -5.59 -0.05 -12.07
N PHE A 93 -6.87 -0.21 -11.70
CA PHE A 93 -7.25 -1.02 -10.55
C PHE A 93 -6.83 -2.48 -10.71
N ASN A 94 -7.16 -3.10 -11.86
CA ASN A 94 -6.86 -4.51 -12.11
C ASN A 94 -5.35 -4.76 -12.15
N HIS A 95 -4.61 -3.85 -12.78
CA HIS A 95 -3.16 -3.90 -12.87
C HIS A 95 -2.53 -3.89 -11.47
N ILE A 96 -2.91 -2.92 -10.63
CA ILE A 96 -2.40 -2.81 -9.25
C ILE A 96 -2.83 -3.99 -8.38
N ASN A 97 -4.08 -4.42 -8.52
CA ASN A 97 -4.62 -5.53 -7.75
C ASN A 97 -3.92 -6.86 -8.06
N SER A 98 -3.37 -7.03 -9.27
CA SER A 98 -2.67 -8.25 -9.68
C SER A 98 -1.46 -8.56 -8.77
N PHE A 99 -0.64 -7.55 -8.47
CA PHE A 99 0.56 -7.74 -7.64
C PHE A 99 0.38 -7.34 -6.17
N LEU A 100 -0.52 -6.41 -5.86
CA LEU A 100 -0.79 -6.02 -4.45
C LEU A 100 -1.90 -6.83 -3.79
N GLY A 101 -2.84 -7.39 -4.55
CA GLY A 101 -3.96 -8.14 -4.00
C GLY A 101 -3.50 -9.38 -3.23
N THR A 102 -2.53 -10.10 -3.77
CA THR A 102 -1.94 -11.32 -3.18
C THR A 102 -1.20 -11.06 -1.87
N ILE A 103 -0.59 -9.87 -1.69
CA ILE A 103 0.02 -9.47 -0.42
C ILE A 103 -1.03 -9.06 0.60
N ASN A 104 -2.10 -8.39 0.16
CA ASN A 104 -3.12 -7.85 1.05
C ASN A 104 -3.99 -8.92 1.71
N ASP A 105 -4.08 -10.11 1.10
CA ASP A 105 -4.72 -11.28 1.73
C ASP A 105 -3.86 -11.86 2.87
N CYS A 106 -2.53 -11.69 2.82
CA CYS A 106 -1.62 -12.02 3.92
C CYS A 106 -1.53 -10.93 4.99
N ASN A 107 -2.05 -9.73 4.70
CA ASN A 107 -2.06 -8.59 5.62
C ASN A 107 -3.51 -8.26 5.96
N SER A 108 -4.20 -9.19 6.61
CA SER A 108 -5.42 -8.89 7.36
C SER A 108 -5.12 -7.69 8.25
N THR A 109 -5.68 -6.56 7.82
CA THR A 109 -5.47 -5.20 8.34
C THR A 109 -5.30 -5.20 9.86
N ILE A 110 -4.06 -5.16 10.34
CA ILE A 110 -3.81 -4.54 11.64
C ILE A 110 -3.98 -3.05 11.36
N ASN A 111 -5.22 -2.58 11.55
CA ASN A 111 -5.55 -1.17 11.58
C ASN A 111 -4.49 -0.49 12.48
N THR A 112 -3.83 0.55 11.98
CA THR A 112 -2.77 1.28 12.70
C THR A 112 -3.26 1.81 14.06
N GLU A 113 -4.57 1.99 14.20
CA GLU A 113 -5.27 2.31 15.45
C GLU A 113 -5.33 1.10 16.42
N GLN A 114 -5.44 -0.12 15.89
CA GLN A 114 -5.39 -1.37 16.65
C GLN A 114 -3.98 -1.65 17.18
N VAL A 115 -2.94 -1.37 16.39
CA VAL A 115 -1.53 -1.42 16.85
C VAL A 115 -1.33 -0.43 17.99
N ARG A 116 -1.83 0.80 17.86
CA ARG A 116 -1.75 1.83 18.90
C ARG A 116 -2.49 1.43 20.18
N LYS A 117 -3.68 0.84 20.07
CA LYS A 117 -4.44 0.31 21.21
C LYS A 117 -3.74 -0.88 21.89
N LEU A 118 -3.09 -1.75 21.12
CA LEU A 118 -2.32 -2.87 21.68
C LEU A 118 -1.05 -2.38 22.39
N LEU A 119 -0.34 -1.42 21.80
CA LEU A 119 0.85 -0.82 22.40
C LEU A 119 0.52 -0.02 23.65
N SER A 120 -0.59 0.73 23.67
CA SER A 120 -1.05 1.44 24.88
C SER A 120 -1.46 0.46 25.98
N LYS A 121 -2.16 -0.62 25.63
CA LYS A 121 -2.52 -1.69 26.58
C LYS A 121 -1.28 -2.39 27.15
N LEU A 122 -0.27 -2.67 26.31
CA LEU A 122 0.98 -3.31 26.75
C LEU A 122 1.81 -2.41 27.67
N LEU A 123 1.82 -1.09 27.43
CA LEU A 123 2.48 -0.11 28.28
C LEU A 123 1.80 0.01 29.65
N LEU A 124 0.47 -0.07 29.69
CA LEU A 124 -0.30 -0.04 30.95
C LEU A 124 -0.03 -1.27 31.82
N ILE A 125 0.07 -2.46 31.22
CA ILE A 125 0.33 -3.70 31.97
C ILE A 125 1.73 -3.66 32.62
N LYS A 126 2.75 -3.20 31.88
CA LYS A 126 4.11 -3.08 32.40
C LYS A 126 4.29 -2.04 33.51
N ASN A 127 3.32 -1.14 33.70
CA ASN A 127 3.35 -0.10 34.72
C ASN A 127 2.62 -0.50 36.01
N ILE A 128 2.04 -1.70 36.07
CA ILE A 128 1.35 -2.23 37.26
C ILE A 128 2.27 -3.21 38.03
N ASP A 129 3.25 -3.83 37.35
CA ASP A 129 4.18 -4.82 37.96
C ASP A 129 5.35 -4.21 38.76
N THR A 130 5.46 -2.88 38.87
CA THR A 130 6.54 -2.20 39.61
C THR A 130 6.26 -1.94 41.09
N HIS A 131 5.13 -2.39 41.64
CA HIS A 131 4.76 -2.18 43.05
C HIS A 131 4.65 -3.46 43.91
N LEU A 132 5.37 -4.52 43.54
CA LEU A 132 5.47 -5.75 44.37
C LEU A 132 6.91 -6.16 44.70
N TYR A 133 7.83 -5.17 44.78
CA TYR A 133 9.15 -5.35 45.39
C TYR A 133 9.48 -4.15 46.28
N GLN A 134 8.79 -4.03 47.41
CA GLN A 134 9.31 -3.40 48.63
C GLN A 134 8.83 -4.22 49.82
#